data_AF-A0A6H5JS78-F1
#
_entry.id   AF-A0A6H5JS78-F1
#
_cell.length_a   1.000
_cell.length_b   1.000
_cell.length_c   1.000
_cell.angle_alpha   90.00
_cell.angle_beta   90.00
_cell.angle_gamma   90.00
#
_symmetry.space_group_name_H-M   'P 1'
#
loop_
_entity.id
_entity.type
_entity.pdbx_description
1 polymer ?
#
loop_
_entity_poly.entity_id
_entity_poly.type
_entity_poly.pdbx_seq_one_letter_code
_entity_poly.pdbx_strand_id
1 'polypeptide(L)'
;MGIGMPSFERRNVHPAWWSEAAKTLGVVENPTSEGFGVTPAVLSTRGATLALERLRAVHGEEGFLRTILDGWWVEPGRWWSEYTLYRTALDHWGVFDIFHTTGPTTLLGETSVWFSEQFEAWNVSAAFDDDAAAFVVVQSTTDVGVTGITRKINRGLEEEHDPSPGGASSLRRRIARGMAEMDMLSSSAQRSVEKS
;
A
#
# COMPACT_ATOMS: atom_id res chain seq x y z
N MET A 1 -1.93 18.98 2.97
CA MET A 1 -2.19 18.15 1.77
C MET A 1 -2.46 16.75 2.28
N GLY A 2 -3.66 16.21 2.06
CA GLY A 2 -4.01 14.84 2.47
C GLY A 2 -3.39 13.83 1.52
N ILE A 3 -3.07 12.64 2.03
CA ILE A 3 -2.49 11.55 1.25
C ILE A 3 -3.62 10.67 0.69
N GLY A 4 -3.42 10.18 -0.54
CA GLY A 4 -4.37 9.33 -1.25
C GLY A 4 -4.61 8.00 -0.53
N MET A 5 -5.86 7.53 -0.61
CA MET A 5 -6.38 6.49 0.27
C MET A 5 -5.71 5.12 0.14
N PRO A 6 -5.55 4.39 1.25
CA PRO A 6 -5.42 2.93 1.21
C PRO A 6 -6.74 2.26 0.81
N SER A 7 -6.67 1.06 0.23
CA SER A 7 -7.86 0.22 0.02
C SER A 7 -8.55 -0.03 1.36
N PHE A 8 -9.86 0.22 1.45
CA PHE A 8 -10.59 -0.07 2.69
C PHE A 8 -10.73 -1.58 2.89
N GLU A 9 -10.46 -2.01 4.11
CA GLU A 9 -10.71 -3.38 4.54
C GLU A 9 -11.28 -3.36 5.95
N ARG A 10 -12.27 -4.21 6.21
CA ARG A 10 -12.86 -4.28 7.54
C ARG A 10 -11.88 -4.94 8.51
N ARG A 11 -11.84 -4.43 9.74
CA ARG A 11 -10.94 -4.96 10.79
C ARG A 11 -11.18 -6.43 11.12
N ASN A 12 -12.41 -6.90 10.93
CA ASN A 12 -12.78 -8.29 11.15
C ASN A 12 -12.18 -9.30 10.15
N VAL A 13 -11.52 -8.83 9.08
CA VAL A 13 -10.72 -9.70 8.19
C VAL A 13 -9.45 -10.17 8.91
N HIS A 14 -8.84 -9.29 9.70
CA HIS A 14 -7.61 -9.56 10.46
C HIS A 14 -7.74 -9.17 11.94
N PRO A 15 -8.70 -9.72 12.69
CA PRO A 15 -9.08 -9.23 14.01
C PRO A 15 -7.91 -9.28 15.01
N ALA A 16 -7.10 -10.32 14.94
CA ALA A 16 -5.91 -10.43 15.78
C ALA A 16 -4.88 -9.32 15.50
N TRP A 17 -4.80 -8.82 14.26
CA TRP A 17 -3.84 -7.76 13.93
C TRP A 17 -4.23 -6.43 14.56
N TRP A 18 -5.52 -6.13 14.55
CA TRP A 18 -6.07 -4.93 15.19
C TRP A 18 -5.99 -5.01 16.72
N SER A 19 -6.34 -6.15 17.30
CA SER A 19 -6.19 -6.39 18.74
C SER A 19 -4.74 -6.24 19.20
N GLU A 20 -3.79 -6.91 18.53
CA GLU A 20 -2.39 -6.83 18.92
C GLU A 20 -1.78 -5.44 18.68
N ALA A 21 -2.21 -4.72 17.64
CA ALA A 21 -1.81 -3.33 17.44
C ALA A 21 -2.29 -2.44 18.59
N ALA A 22 -3.55 -2.58 19.03
CA ALA A 22 -4.10 -1.83 20.14
C ALA A 22 -3.37 -2.11 21.46
N LYS A 23 -3.10 -3.39 21.76
CA LYS A 23 -2.30 -3.81 22.93
C LYS A 23 -0.89 -3.23 22.87
N THR A 24 -0.23 -3.34 21.72
CA THR A 24 1.14 -2.84 21.51
C THR A 24 1.21 -1.32 21.71
N LEU A 25 0.17 -0.59 21.31
CA LEU A 25 0.06 0.86 21.51
C LEU A 25 -0.50 1.26 22.88
N GLY A 26 -0.89 0.31 23.73
CA GLY A 26 -1.54 0.58 25.00
C GLY A 26 -2.80 1.43 24.85
N VAL A 27 -3.61 1.18 23.83
CA VAL A 27 -4.87 1.88 23.56
C VAL A 27 -6.05 0.92 23.59
N VAL A 28 -7.26 1.46 23.72
CA VAL A 28 -8.48 0.67 23.65
C VAL A 28 -8.72 0.26 22.20
N GLU A 29 -8.92 -1.04 21.97
CA GLU A 29 -9.27 -1.55 20.66
C GLU A 29 -10.66 -1.05 20.24
N ASN A 30 -10.78 -0.62 18.98
CA ASN A 30 -12.06 -0.41 18.33
C ASN A 30 -12.24 -1.46 17.23
N PRO A 31 -12.94 -2.58 17.50
CA PRO A 31 -13.10 -3.66 16.54
C PRO A 31 -14.13 -3.36 15.46
N THR A 32 -14.95 -2.31 15.64
CA THR A 32 -16.06 -1.95 14.75
C THR A 32 -15.74 -0.83 13.76
N SER A 33 -14.61 -0.14 13.93
CA SER A 33 -14.21 0.90 12.98
C SER A 33 -13.70 0.29 11.69
N GLU A 34 -13.70 1.10 10.63
CA GLU A 34 -13.04 0.76 9.39
C GLU A 34 -11.54 0.53 9.62
N GLY A 35 -10.99 -0.48 8.94
CA GLY A 35 -9.56 -0.67 8.80
C GLY A 35 -9.10 -0.14 7.45
N PHE A 36 -7.86 -0.45 7.10
CA PHE A 36 -7.43 -0.38 5.71
C PHE A 36 -6.52 -1.57 5.40
N GLY A 37 -6.48 -1.95 4.13
CA GLY A 37 -5.76 -3.10 3.60
C GLY A 37 -4.28 -3.01 3.91
N VAL A 38 -3.70 -4.16 4.21
CA VAL A 38 -2.41 -4.23 4.91
C VAL A 38 -1.18 -3.99 4.05
N THR A 39 -1.34 -3.75 2.76
CA THR A 39 -0.32 -3.18 1.87
C THR A 39 -0.95 -2.93 0.49
N PRO A 40 -0.34 -2.04 -0.29
CA PRO A 40 0.33 -0.81 0.11
C PRO A 40 -0.67 0.26 0.57
N ALA A 41 -0.19 1.12 1.46
CA ALA A 41 -0.84 2.39 1.82
C ALA A 41 0.24 3.47 1.79
N VAL A 42 -0.08 4.66 1.30
CA VAL A 42 0.81 5.80 1.47
C VAL A 42 0.57 6.37 2.86
N LEU A 43 1.61 6.38 3.70
CA LEU A 43 1.52 6.84 5.08
C LEU A 43 1.97 8.29 5.21
N SER A 44 1.22 9.10 5.95
CA SER A 44 1.67 10.45 6.32
C SER A 44 2.85 10.36 7.26
N THR A 45 3.96 11.02 6.91
CA THR A 45 5.15 11.13 7.77
C THR A 45 4.76 11.62 9.16
N ARG A 46 3.89 12.64 9.25
CA ARG A 46 3.42 13.15 10.54
C ARG A 46 2.58 12.12 11.30
N GLY A 47 1.73 11.38 10.59
CA GLY A 47 0.97 10.29 11.21
C GLY A 47 1.88 9.15 11.70
N ALA A 48 2.97 8.85 10.97
CA ALA A 48 3.92 7.83 11.34
C ALA A 48 4.73 8.27 12.57
N THR A 49 5.15 9.55 12.62
CA THR A 49 5.76 10.14 13.80
C THR A 49 4.86 10.00 15.03
N LEU A 50 3.57 10.31 14.90
CA LEU A 50 2.62 10.11 15.99
C LEU A 50 2.58 8.63 16.43
N ALA A 51 2.44 7.67 15.51
CA ALA A 51 2.46 6.25 15.87
C ALA A 51 3.75 5.83 16.63
N LEU A 52 4.91 6.32 16.18
CA LEU A 52 6.20 6.08 16.84
C LEU A 52 6.29 6.75 18.22
N GLU A 53 5.79 7.97 18.37
CA GLU A 53 5.72 8.66 19.65
C GLU A 53 4.87 7.89 20.66
N ARG A 54 3.75 7.28 20.22
CA ARG A 54 2.94 6.43 21.10
C ARG A 54 3.71 5.19 21.54
N LEU A 55 4.38 4.51 20.61
CA LEU A 55 5.19 3.34 20.93
C LEU A 55 6.30 3.69 21.92
N ARG A 56 6.98 4.82 21.74
CA ARG A 56 7.98 5.34 22.68
C ARG A 56 7.37 5.62 24.06
N ALA A 57 6.19 6.23 24.12
CA ALA A 57 5.53 6.52 25.38
C ALA A 57 5.15 5.26 26.17
N VAL A 58 4.83 4.15 25.48
CA VAL A 58 4.45 2.88 26.11
C VAL A 58 5.66 2.03 26.49
N HIS A 59 6.67 1.97 25.63
CA HIS A 59 7.79 1.02 25.75
C HIS A 59 9.13 1.65 26.12
N GLY A 60 9.22 2.99 26.17
CA GLY A 60 10.47 3.73 26.35
C GLY A 60 11.34 3.77 25.09
N GLU A 61 12.44 4.54 25.14
CA GLU A 61 13.29 4.83 23.97
C GLU A 61 14.03 3.60 23.41
N GLU A 62 14.41 2.64 24.26
CA GLU A 62 15.04 1.39 23.79
C GLU A 62 14.00 0.31 23.46
N GLY A 63 12.91 0.25 24.24
CA GLY A 63 11.88 -0.78 24.10
C GLY A 63 11.01 -0.61 22.85
N PHE A 64 10.80 0.62 22.37
CA PHE A 64 9.99 0.84 21.17
C PHE A 64 10.69 0.34 19.90
N LEU A 65 12.02 0.56 19.77
CA LEU A 65 12.79 0.06 18.63
C LEU A 65 12.74 -1.46 18.60
N ARG A 66 12.97 -2.08 19.76
CA ARG A 66 12.84 -3.52 19.90
C ARG A 66 11.45 -4.01 19.55
N THR A 67 10.40 -3.29 19.97
CA THR A 67 9.02 -3.64 19.63
C THR A 67 8.77 -3.60 18.13
N ILE A 68 9.31 -2.62 17.41
CA ILE A 68 9.15 -2.50 15.94
C ILE A 68 9.96 -3.57 15.20
N LEU A 69 11.20 -3.81 15.63
CA LEU A 69 12.14 -4.70 14.94
C LEU A 69 11.92 -6.18 15.28
N ASP A 70 11.50 -6.50 16.50
CA ASP A 70 11.15 -7.84 16.94
C ASP A 70 9.71 -8.17 16.53
N GLY A 71 9.35 -7.86 15.28
CA GLY A 71 8.01 -8.04 14.72
C GLY A 71 7.50 -9.49 14.79
N TRP A 72 6.41 -9.76 14.09
CA TRP A 72 5.71 -11.06 14.15
C TRP A 72 6.56 -12.30 13.81
N TRP A 73 7.73 -12.11 13.17
CA TRP A 73 8.68 -13.20 12.85
C TRP A 73 9.61 -13.59 14.02
N VAL A 74 9.73 -12.77 15.07
CA VAL A 74 10.59 -13.05 16.23
C VAL A 74 9.80 -13.69 17.37
N GLU A 75 8.61 -13.18 17.67
CA GLU A 75 7.77 -13.67 18.76
C GLU A 75 6.39 -14.13 18.26
N PRO A 76 6.08 -15.44 18.38
CA PRO A 76 4.74 -15.95 18.10
C PRO A 76 3.68 -15.21 18.92
N GLY A 77 2.69 -14.64 18.24
CA GLY A 77 1.57 -13.93 18.87
C GLY A 77 1.59 -12.41 18.71
N ARG A 78 2.68 -11.80 18.23
CA ARG A 78 2.71 -10.37 17.86
C ARG A 78 2.18 -10.16 16.45
N TRP A 79 0.88 -10.25 16.23
CA TRP A 79 0.32 -10.28 14.87
C TRP A 79 -0.04 -8.91 14.32
N TRP A 80 0.74 -7.84 14.55
CA TRP A 80 0.45 -6.53 13.94
C TRP A 80 1.30 -6.29 12.68
N SER A 81 0.83 -5.40 11.81
CA SER A 81 1.60 -4.77 10.73
C SER A 81 1.83 -3.29 11.02
N GLU A 82 2.83 -2.68 10.38
CA GLU A 82 3.11 -1.24 10.48
C GLU A 82 1.86 -0.41 10.16
N TYR A 83 1.03 -0.90 9.23
CA TYR A 83 -0.23 -0.30 8.82
C TYR A 83 -1.30 -0.35 9.92
N THR A 84 -1.46 -1.50 10.60
CA THR A 84 -2.39 -1.61 11.72
C THR A 84 -1.95 -0.77 12.92
N LEU A 85 -0.65 -0.68 13.21
CA LEU A 85 -0.12 0.23 14.24
C LEU A 85 -0.40 1.69 13.87
N TYR A 86 -0.07 2.07 12.63
CA TYR A 86 -0.30 3.42 12.14
C TYR A 86 -1.77 3.81 12.25
N ARG A 87 -2.69 3.00 11.70
CA ARG A 87 -4.12 3.29 11.73
C ARG A 87 -4.64 3.39 13.14
N THR A 88 -4.29 2.43 13.99
CA THR A 88 -4.77 2.35 15.38
C THR A 88 -4.31 3.57 16.18
N ALA A 89 -3.08 4.03 15.96
CA ALA A 89 -2.58 5.24 16.59
C ALA A 89 -3.36 6.49 16.12
N LEU A 90 -3.60 6.65 14.82
CA LEU A 90 -4.35 7.81 14.33
C LEU A 90 -5.82 7.81 14.78
N ASP A 91 -6.44 6.65 14.86
CA ASP A 91 -7.78 6.49 15.41
C ASP A 91 -7.84 6.88 16.89
N HIS A 92 -6.83 6.47 17.67
CA HIS A 92 -6.72 6.83 19.08
C HIS A 92 -6.74 8.35 19.28
N TRP A 93 -6.14 9.11 18.37
CA TRP A 93 -6.13 10.58 18.41
C TRP A 93 -7.25 11.24 17.60
N GLY A 94 -8.06 10.48 16.85
CA GLY A 94 -9.10 11.04 15.99
C GLY A 94 -8.57 11.92 14.86
N VAL A 95 -7.36 11.64 14.36
CA VAL A 95 -6.67 12.46 13.34
C VAL A 95 -6.50 11.76 11.99
N PHE A 96 -7.09 10.58 11.80
CA PHE A 96 -6.96 9.83 10.55
C PHE A 96 -7.42 10.66 9.34
N ASP A 97 -8.61 11.23 9.41
CA ASP A 97 -9.22 12.03 8.32
C ASP A 97 -8.53 13.40 8.11
N ILE A 98 -7.62 13.79 9.00
CA ILE A 98 -6.78 14.99 8.81
C ILE A 98 -5.62 14.68 7.86
N PHE A 99 -5.10 13.45 7.91
CA PHE A 99 -3.95 13.04 7.11
C PHE A 99 -4.34 12.30 5.83
N HIS A 100 -5.52 11.70 5.80
CA HIS A 100 -6.00 10.88 4.69
C HIS A 100 -7.29 11.44 4.14
N THR A 101 -7.45 11.37 2.81
CA THR A 101 -8.68 11.75 2.13
C THR A 101 -9.11 10.65 1.19
N THR A 102 -10.42 10.41 1.14
CA THR A 102 -11.03 9.56 0.10
C THR A 102 -10.93 10.25 -1.25
N GLY A 103 -10.58 9.50 -2.30
CA GLY A 103 -10.53 9.96 -3.67
C GLY A 103 -11.05 8.89 -4.63
N PRO A 104 -11.31 9.24 -5.91
CA PRO A 104 -11.81 8.29 -6.90
C PRO A 104 -10.76 7.27 -7.34
N THR A 105 -9.47 7.57 -7.15
CA THR A 105 -8.35 6.69 -7.48
C THR A 105 -8.15 5.64 -6.38
N THR A 106 -8.19 4.37 -6.76
CA THR A 106 -7.75 3.27 -5.90
C THR A 106 -6.23 3.21 -5.96
N LEU A 107 -5.57 3.00 -4.81
CA LEU A 107 -4.12 2.88 -4.81
C LEU A 107 -3.66 1.57 -5.47
N LEU A 108 -4.50 0.53 -5.38
CA LEU A 108 -4.20 -0.82 -5.82
C LEU A 108 -5.18 -1.31 -6.86
N GLY A 109 -4.63 -1.87 -7.92
CA GLY A 109 -5.39 -2.61 -8.92
C GLY A 109 -5.74 -4.01 -8.44
N GLU A 110 -6.92 -4.47 -8.84
CA GLU A 110 -7.45 -5.78 -8.49
C GLU A 110 -6.58 -6.94 -8.99
N THR A 111 -5.75 -6.66 -10.00
CA THR A 111 -4.81 -7.62 -10.60
C THR A 111 -3.49 -7.76 -9.84
N SER A 112 -3.38 -7.22 -8.62
CA SER A 112 -2.19 -7.40 -7.78
C SER A 112 -1.95 -8.88 -7.46
N VAL A 113 -0.67 -9.27 -7.47
CA VAL A 113 -0.19 -10.64 -7.33
C VAL A 113 0.47 -10.81 -5.96
N TRP A 114 -0.17 -11.59 -5.10
CA TRP A 114 0.25 -11.86 -3.72
C TRP A 114 0.91 -13.25 -3.58
N PHE A 115 0.51 -14.21 -4.43
CA PHE A 115 0.98 -15.59 -4.40
C PHE A 115 1.52 -16.04 -5.76
N SER A 116 2.39 -17.06 -5.76
CA SER A 116 3.04 -17.55 -6.98
C SER A 116 2.03 -18.10 -8.00
N GLU A 117 0.94 -18.71 -7.55
CA GLU A 117 -0.12 -19.23 -8.42
C GLU A 117 -0.87 -18.11 -9.15
N GLN A 118 -1.03 -16.95 -8.49
CA GLN A 118 -1.60 -15.77 -9.12
C GLN A 118 -0.65 -15.18 -10.15
N PHE A 119 0.67 -15.31 -9.94
CA PHE A 119 1.64 -14.80 -10.90
C PHE A 119 1.49 -15.51 -12.24
N GLU A 120 1.33 -16.83 -12.27
CA GLU A 120 1.16 -17.59 -13.51
C GLU A 120 -0.11 -17.20 -14.27
N ALA A 121 -1.21 -16.96 -13.55
CA ALA A 121 -2.48 -16.51 -14.12
C ALA A 121 -2.56 -15.00 -14.39
N TRP A 122 -1.53 -14.22 -14.03
CA TRP A 122 -1.58 -12.77 -14.09
C TRP A 122 -1.76 -12.23 -15.52
N ASN A 123 -2.87 -11.51 -15.74
CA ASN A 123 -3.17 -10.81 -16.99
C ASN A 123 -2.58 -9.40 -16.96
N VAL A 124 -1.45 -9.22 -17.65
CA VAL A 124 -0.74 -7.93 -17.70
C VAL A 124 -1.58 -6.86 -18.38
N SER A 125 -2.26 -7.14 -19.49
CA SER A 125 -3.05 -6.11 -20.18
C SER A 125 -4.15 -5.55 -19.28
N ALA A 126 -4.87 -6.43 -18.58
CA ALA A 126 -5.90 -6.01 -17.62
C ALA A 126 -5.33 -5.10 -16.51
N ALA A 127 -4.11 -5.36 -16.05
CA ALA A 127 -3.44 -4.53 -15.04
C ALA A 127 -3.18 -3.09 -15.51
N PHE A 128 -3.09 -2.85 -16.82
CA PHE A 128 -2.93 -1.53 -17.43
C PHE A 128 -4.24 -0.97 -18.03
N ASP A 129 -5.34 -1.71 -17.94
CA ASP A 129 -6.70 -1.26 -18.26
C ASP A 129 -7.43 -0.74 -17.01
N ASP A 130 -6.88 -0.97 -15.81
CA ASP A 130 -7.42 -0.49 -14.54
C ASP A 130 -7.11 1.00 -14.32
N ASP A 131 -7.84 1.87 -15.02
CA ASP A 131 -7.69 3.33 -14.95
C ASP A 131 -7.95 3.91 -13.54
N ALA A 132 -8.62 3.16 -12.66
CA ALA A 132 -8.86 3.58 -11.29
C ALA A 132 -7.61 3.36 -10.41
N ALA A 133 -6.77 2.38 -10.75
CA ALA A 133 -5.63 1.96 -9.96
C ALA A 133 -4.36 2.78 -10.23
N ALA A 134 -3.69 3.23 -9.16
CA ALA A 134 -2.38 3.85 -9.28
C ALA A 134 -1.24 2.83 -9.41
N PHE A 135 -1.35 1.67 -8.75
CA PHE A 135 -0.31 0.66 -8.72
C PHE A 135 -0.89 -0.76 -8.81
N VAL A 136 -0.08 -1.66 -9.38
CA VAL A 136 -0.25 -3.11 -9.23
C VAL A 136 1.00 -3.65 -8.54
N VAL A 137 0.79 -4.52 -7.55
CA VAL A 137 1.88 -5.09 -6.75
C VAL A 137 2.16 -6.52 -7.19
N VAL A 138 3.44 -6.89 -7.25
CA VAL A 138 3.87 -8.29 -7.30
C VAL A 138 4.71 -8.53 -6.05
N GLN A 139 4.19 -9.34 -5.13
CA GLN A 139 4.79 -9.55 -3.82
C GLN A 139 6.03 -10.46 -3.92
N SER A 140 7.04 -10.22 -3.07
CA SER A 140 8.26 -11.03 -3.03
C SER A 140 8.01 -12.50 -2.65
N THR A 141 6.91 -12.80 -1.96
CA THR A 141 6.46 -14.17 -1.62
C THR A 141 6.14 -15.03 -2.82
N THR A 142 6.00 -14.42 -4.01
CA THR A 142 5.85 -15.14 -5.27
C THR A 142 7.13 -15.87 -5.70
N ASP A 143 8.29 -15.51 -5.11
CA ASP A 143 9.62 -15.98 -5.50
C ASP A 143 9.97 -15.71 -6.98
N VAL A 144 9.29 -14.72 -7.59
CA VAL A 144 9.56 -14.30 -8.95
C VAL A 144 10.54 -13.14 -8.94
N GLY A 145 11.76 -13.39 -9.45
CA GLY A 145 12.74 -12.33 -9.64
C GLY A 145 12.28 -11.27 -10.65
N VAL A 146 12.83 -10.06 -10.54
CA VAL A 146 12.53 -8.91 -11.43
C VAL A 146 12.61 -9.30 -12.92
N THR A 147 13.58 -10.13 -13.31
CA THR A 147 13.71 -10.62 -14.69
C THR A 147 12.47 -11.40 -15.16
N GLY A 148 11.85 -12.19 -14.29
CA GLY A 148 10.62 -12.94 -14.59
C GLY A 148 9.43 -12.00 -14.76
N ILE A 149 9.30 -11.01 -13.88
CA ILE A 149 8.27 -9.96 -13.97
C ILE A 149 8.41 -9.19 -15.29
N THR A 150 9.61 -8.69 -15.59
CA THR A 150 9.91 -7.95 -16.83
C THR A 150 9.62 -8.80 -18.07
N ARG A 151 9.98 -10.08 -18.06
CA ARG A 151 9.67 -10.99 -19.18
C ARG A 151 8.17 -11.10 -19.42
N LYS A 152 7.37 -11.24 -18.37
CA LYS A 152 5.91 -11.36 -18.48
C LYS A 152 5.27 -10.06 -18.98
N ILE A 153 5.75 -8.91 -18.49
CA ILE A 153 5.33 -7.59 -18.99
C ILE A 153 5.65 -7.44 -20.47
N ASN A 154 6.89 -7.76 -20.88
CA ASN A 154 7.31 -7.67 -22.29
C ASN A 154 6.48 -8.58 -23.20
N ARG A 155 6.16 -9.79 -22.74
CA ARG A 155 5.29 -10.70 -23.49
C ARG A 155 3.88 -10.12 -23.68
N GLY A 156 3.27 -9.56 -22.63
CA GLY A 156 1.98 -8.89 -22.75
C GLY A 156 2.02 -7.68 -23.72
N LEU A 157 3.13 -6.95 -23.74
CA LEU A 157 3.36 -5.85 -24.69
C LEU A 157 3.48 -6.31 -26.15
N GLU A 158 3.93 -7.54 -26.39
CA GLU A 158 4.06 -8.14 -27.72
C GLU A 158 2.75 -8.75 -28.21
N GLU A 159 1.99 -9.41 -27.32
CA GLU A 159 0.71 -10.06 -27.63
C GLU A 159 -0.39 -9.03 -28.03
N GLU A 160 -0.31 -7.79 -27.56
CA GLU A 160 -1.20 -6.69 -27.98
C GLU A 160 -0.89 -6.11 -29.38
N HIS A 161 0.19 -6.55 -30.03
CA HIS A 161 0.61 -6.03 -31.35
C HIS A 161 -0.16 -6.65 -32.54
N ASP A 162 -1.12 -7.56 -32.30
CA ASP A 162 -1.97 -8.11 -33.36
C ASP A 162 -3.07 -7.09 -33.73
N PRO A 163 -2.99 -6.42 -34.89
CA PRO A 163 -3.74 -5.20 -35.16
C PRO A 163 -5.18 -5.54 -35.56
N SER A 164 -6.07 -5.67 -34.60
CA SER A 164 -7.49 -5.48 -34.89
C SER A 164 -7.75 -3.99 -35.15
N PRO A 165 -8.28 -3.60 -36.33
CA PRO A 165 -8.51 -2.21 -36.68
C PRO A 165 -9.67 -1.67 -35.84
N GLY A 166 -9.33 -0.92 -34.78
CA GLY A 166 -10.29 -0.29 -33.86
C GLY A 166 -9.96 -0.44 -32.37
N GLY A 167 -8.93 -1.20 -32.01
CA GLY A 167 -8.56 -1.48 -30.61
C GLY A 167 -7.92 -0.30 -29.87
N ALA A 168 -8.11 -0.30 -28.54
CA ALA A 168 -7.60 0.67 -27.56
C ALA A 168 -6.11 1.05 -27.76
N SER A 169 -5.69 2.18 -27.17
CA SER A 169 -4.30 2.63 -27.28
C SER A 169 -3.33 1.52 -26.85
N SER A 170 -2.41 1.14 -27.73
CA SER A 170 -1.42 0.08 -27.45
C SER A 170 -0.79 0.24 -26.07
N LEU A 171 -0.62 -0.86 -25.34
CA LEU A 171 -0.05 -0.92 -23.99
C LEU A 171 1.24 -0.09 -23.85
N ARG A 172 2.09 -0.07 -24.90
CA ARG A 172 3.28 0.79 -24.97
C ARG A 172 2.97 2.29 -24.83
N ARG A 173 1.91 2.80 -25.47
CA ARG A 173 1.49 4.20 -25.34
C ARG A 173 0.96 4.49 -23.95
N ARG A 174 0.29 3.53 -23.31
CA ARG A 174 -0.21 3.66 -21.93
C ARG A 174 0.93 3.70 -20.93
N ILE A 175 1.92 2.82 -21.05
CA ILE A 175 3.16 2.87 -20.25
C ILE A 175 3.86 4.22 -20.41
N ALA A 176 4.07 4.67 -21.66
CA ALA A 176 4.74 5.94 -21.92
C ALA A 176 3.98 7.13 -21.31
N ARG A 177 2.63 7.10 -21.37
CA ARG A 177 1.78 8.11 -20.72
C ARG A 177 1.93 8.06 -19.20
N GLY A 178 1.81 6.89 -18.58
CA GLY A 178 1.93 6.73 -17.12
C GLY A 178 3.30 7.17 -16.60
N MET A 179 4.39 6.85 -17.31
CA MET A 179 5.73 7.34 -16.97
C MET A 179 5.82 8.87 -17.04
N ALA A 180 5.26 9.48 -18.09
CA ALA A 180 5.26 10.94 -18.23
C ALA A 180 4.40 11.63 -17.14
N GLU A 181 3.27 11.05 -16.77
CA GLU A 181 2.42 11.54 -15.68
C GLU A 181 3.13 11.44 -14.33
N MET A 182 3.81 10.33 -14.05
CA MET A 182 4.62 10.14 -12.84
C MET A 182 5.79 11.13 -12.73
N ASP A 183 6.47 11.41 -13.84
CA ASP A 183 7.54 12.43 -13.88
C ASP A 183 6.99 13.83 -13.59
N MET A 184 5.81 14.16 -14.12
CA MET A 184 5.12 15.43 -13.84
C MET A 184 4.68 15.55 -12.37
N LEU A 185 4.13 14.48 -11.79
CA LEU A 185 3.73 14.43 -10.39
C LEU A 185 4.94 14.56 -9.46
N SER A 186 6.03 13.85 -9.75
CA SER A 186 7.28 13.92 -8.98
C SER A 186 7.90 15.31 -9.01
N SER A 187 7.92 15.94 -10.20
CA SER A 187 8.41 17.31 -10.37
C SER A 187 7.55 18.36 -9.65
N SER A 188 6.24 18.13 -9.58
CA SER A 188 5.29 19.02 -8.89
C SER A 188 5.38 18.90 -7.37
N ALA A 189 5.62 17.69 -6.87
CA ALA A 189 5.86 17.43 -5.46
C ALA A 189 7.14 18.11 -4.96
N GLN A 190 8.25 18.01 -5.70
CA GLN A 190 9.52 18.67 -5.34
C GLN A 190 9.39 20.20 -5.22
N ARG A 191 8.69 20.84 -6.16
CA ARG A 191 8.46 22.31 -6.13
C ARG A 191 7.56 22.77 -4.98
N SER A 192 6.70 21.90 -4.46
CA SER A 192 5.82 22.22 -3.33
C SER A 192 6.57 22.13 -1.99
N VAL A 193 7.57 21.24 -1.90
CA VAL A 193 8.47 21.12 -0.74
C VAL A 193 9.41 22.32 -0.64
N GLU A 194 9.93 22.85 -1.76
CA GLU A 194 10.82 24.03 -1.76
C GLU A 194 10.12 25.35 -1.39
N LYS A 195 8.78 25.39 -1.40
CA LYS A 195 7.98 26.57 -1.07
C LYS A 195 7.41 26.57 0.35
N SER A 196 7.65 25.51 1.12
CA SER A 196 7.16 25.32 2.49
C SER A 196 8.29 25.50 3.49
#